data_AF-A0A7C3NAR7-F1
#
_entry.id   AF-A0A7C3NAR7-F1
#
_cell.length_a   1.000
_cell.length_b   1.000
_cell.length_c   1.000
_cell.angle_alpha   90.00
_cell.angle_beta   90.00
_cell.angle_gamma   90.00
#
_symmetry.space_group_name_H-M   'P 1'
#
loop_
_entity.id
_entity.type
_entity.pdbx_description
1 polymer ?
#
loop_
_entity_poly.entity_id
_entity_poly.type
_entity_poly.pdbx_seq_one_letter_code
_entity_poly.pdbx_strand_id
1 'polypeptide(L)'
;MESIADVISYIKYGRVALLESIEALSQREMTQIPVYDTWTIKDILAHIIGWDQRVIKILPLIVQDMAGQVPGVDVESHNRQSVAAWKDRSLAEVMAALEVAHLQIIDILSGIDFTEIDRRHDRNDRVITIRSYVIEVMVEHERHHAAEIELWRKALELAIDPAAVRRTLEQSRANFMDLLSRLNQADGMDKTAIGTWSLSDLAGHVADWEQRIVDAAYHIYDPARPQVPPLSNSSEEADWNEIMAAKRAGKSWQENYEDLQHAQQAMDHLLNALKPGDWKLRGPYPWPDDQGTLAELIVQAAEHYEDHLPDLKNLVAKKGS
;
A
#
# COMPACT_ATOMS: atom_id res chain seq x y z
N MET A 1 35.70 5.59 3.44
CA MET A 1 35.15 6.95 3.26
C MET A 1 36.30 7.92 3.50
N GLU A 2 36.56 8.82 2.57
CA GLU A 2 37.68 9.77 2.57
C GLU A 2 37.22 11.24 2.46
N SER A 3 35.92 11.48 2.30
CA SER A 3 35.31 12.81 2.23
C SER A 3 33.89 12.85 2.83
N ILE A 4 33.37 14.06 3.08
CA ILE A 4 31.94 14.26 3.45
C ILE A 4 31.01 13.75 2.34
N ALA A 5 31.41 13.87 1.07
CA ALA A 5 30.63 13.32 -0.04
C ALA A 5 30.47 11.80 0.08
N ASP A 6 31.53 11.08 0.49
CA ASP A 6 31.46 9.63 0.72
C ASP A 6 30.54 9.29 1.90
N VAL A 7 30.55 10.10 2.96
CA VAL A 7 29.64 9.94 4.12
C VAL A 7 28.19 10.10 3.70
N ILE A 8 27.89 11.15 2.93
CA ILE A 8 26.54 11.39 2.42
C ILE A 8 26.11 10.26 1.51
N SER A 9 26.98 9.77 0.61
CA SER A 9 26.67 8.61 -0.23
C SER A 9 26.43 7.35 0.60
N TYR A 10 27.17 7.14 1.69
CA TYR A 10 26.97 5.98 2.56
C TYR A 10 25.65 6.04 3.34
N ILE A 11 25.25 7.22 3.81
CA ILE A 11 23.94 7.43 4.45
C ILE A 11 22.79 7.24 3.47
N LYS A 12 22.93 7.78 2.26
CA LYS A 12 21.95 7.55 1.18
C LYS A 12 21.83 6.08 0.82
N TYR A 13 22.92 5.32 0.85
CA TYR A 13 22.89 3.88 0.60
C TYR A 13 21.99 3.14 1.60
N GLY A 14 22.03 3.48 2.89
CA GLY A 14 21.09 2.92 3.88
C GLY A 14 19.63 3.22 3.52
N ARG A 15 19.35 4.49 3.19
CA ARG A 15 17.98 4.94 2.89
C ARG A 15 17.44 4.30 1.62
N VAL A 16 18.28 4.22 0.59
CA VAL A 16 17.94 3.57 -0.67
C VAL A 16 17.63 2.10 -0.44
N ALA A 17 18.43 1.37 0.33
CA ALA A 17 18.14 -0.03 0.64
C ALA A 17 16.77 -0.21 1.33
N LEU A 18 16.42 0.67 2.27
CA LEU A 18 15.10 0.66 2.90
C LEU A 18 13.97 0.96 1.91
N LEU A 19 14.12 2.01 1.09
CA LEU A 19 13.10 2.40 0.12
C LEU A 19 12.90 1.36 -0.99
N GLU A 20 13.98 0.74 -1.46
CA GLU A 20 13.93 -0.37 -2.42
C GLU A 20 13.18 -1.57 -1.82
N SER A 21 13.35 -1.86 -0.52
CA SER A 21 12.67 -3.00 0.11
C SER A 21 11.15 -2.88 0.17
N ILE A 22 10.63 -1.65 0.10
CA ILE A 22 9.19 -1.34 0.12
C ILE A 22 8.64 -0.99 -1.26
N GLU A 23 9.48 -0.99 -2.30
CA GLU A 23 9.06 -0.68 -3.65
C GLU A 23 8.12 -1.76 -4.19
N ALA A 24 7.07 -1.32 -4.90
CA ALA A 24 6.02 -2.16 -5.46
C ALA A 24 5.12 -2.90 -4.43
N LEU A 25 5.21 -2.55 -3.15
CA LEU A 25 4.27 -3.02 -2.13
C LEU A 25 2.95 -2.26 -2.21
N SER A 26 1.85 -2.96 -1.89
CA SER A 26 0.53 -2.36 -1.80
C SER A 26 0.33 -1.53 -0.55
N GLN A 27 -0.64 -0.62 -0.58
CA GLN A 27 -1.03 0.12 0.63
C GLN A 27 -1.46 -0.83 1.75
N ARG A 28 -2.11 -1.94 1.42
CA ARG A 28 -2.48 -2.98 2.40
C ARG A 28 -1.23 -3.65 2.98
N GLU A 29 -0.28 -4.06 2.15
CA GLU A 29 1.02 -4.60 2.59
C GLU A 29 1.76 -3.60 3.51
N MET A 30 1.72 -2.31 3.17
CA MET A 30 2.41 -1.25 3.91
C MET A 30 1.76 -0.91 5.26
N THR A 31 0.43 -1.05 5.38
CA THR A 31 -0.33 -0.44 6.48
C THR A 31 -1.18 -1.40 7.31
N GLN A 32 -1.38 -2.64 6.86
CA GLN A 32 -2.31 -3.58 7.51
C GLN A 32 -1.68 -4.93 7.85
N ILE A 33 -0.66 -5.36 7.12
CA ILE A 33 -0.03 -6.67 7.32
C ILE A 33 1.23 -6.49 8.20
N PRO A 34 1.28 -7.09 9.40
CA PRO A 34 2.46 -7.01 10.24
C PRO A 34 3.69 -7.71 9.63
N VAL A 35 4.86 -7.10 9.81
CA VAL A 35 6.18 -7.66 9.46
C VAL A 35 6.67 -8.57 10.58
N TYR A 36 6.68 -8.05 11.81
CA TYR A 36 6.96 -8.80 13.03
C TYR A 36 6.10 -8.27 14.18
N ASP A 37 5.78 -9.16 15.13
CA ASP A 37 4.84 -8.91 16.23
C ASP A 37 3.55 -8.22 15.75
N THR A 38 3.37 -6.94 16.04
CA THR A 38 2.21 -6.14 15.63
C THR A 38 2.58 -4.96 14.71
N TRP A 39 3.85 -4.82 14.32
CA TRP A 39 4.32 -3.67 13.55
C TRP A 39 4.13 -3.91 12.06
N THR A 40 3.45 -2.97 11.40
CA THR A 40 3.39 -2.85 9.94
C THR A 40 4.63 -2.14 9.41
N ILE A 41 4.81 -2.10 8.09
CA ILE A 41 5.90 -1.31 7.49
C ILE A 41 5.74 0.17 7.86
N LYS A 42 4.52 0.73 7.84
CA LYS A 42 4.26 2.10 8.28
C LYS A 42 4.78 2.35 9.71
N ASP A 43 4.63 1.38 10.60
CA ASP A 43 5.13 1.47 11.98
C ASP A 43 6.66 1.42 12.04
N ILE A 44 7.31 0.56 11.26
CA ILE A 44 8.78 0.53 11.13
C ILE A 44 9.29 1.89 10.65
N LEU A 45 8.68 2.47 9.60
CA LEU A 45 9.05 3.79 9.10
C LEU A 45 8.84 4.89 10.14
N ALA A 46 7.73 4.87 10.88
CA ALA A 46 7.47 5.79 11.99
C ALA A 46 8.52 5.70 13.10
N HIS A 47 8.95 4.49 13.43
CA HIS A 47 10.04 4.25 14.37
C HIS A 47 11.38 4.81 13.86
N ILE A 48 11.71 4.63 12.57
CA ILE A 48 12.91 5.18 11.95
C ILE A 48 12.89 6.72 11.98
N ILE A 49 11.75 7.35 11.66
CA ILE A 49 11.56 8.81 11.78
C ILE A 49 11.88 9.27 13.22
N GLY A 50 11.42 8.54 14.23
CA GLY A 50 11.71 8.86 15.62
C GLY A 50 13.20 8.86 15.94
N TRP A 51 13.96 7.91 15.39
CA TRP A 51 15.42 7.86 15.51
C TRP A 51 16.12 8.96 14.71
N ASP A 52 15.67 9.26 13.50
CA ASP A 52 16.20 10.36 12.68
C ASP A 52 16.00 11.71 13.36
N GLN A 53 14.80 11.97 13.89
CA GLN A 53 14.50 13.16 14.68
C GLN A 53 15.37 13.28 15.93
N ARG A 54 15.73 12.13 16.52
CA ARG A 54 16.68 12.12 17.63
C ARG A 54 18.08 12.46 17.15
N VAL A 55 18.55 11.91 16.03
CA VAL A 55 19.85 12.24 15.43
C VAL A 55 19.94 13.74 15.14
N ILE A 56 18.92 14.33 14.52
CA ILE A 56 18.85 15.77 14.22
C ILE A 56 19.06 16.62 15.48
N LYS A 57 18.55 16.18 16.64
CA LYS A 57 18.71 16.88 17.92
C LYS A 57 20.10 16.71 18.54
N ILE A 58 20.70 15.52 18.43
CA ILE A 58 21.95 15.21 19.16
C ILE A 58 23.21 15.49 18.35
N LEU A 59 23.14 15.42 17.02
CA LEU A 59 24.29 15.60 16.15
C LEU A 59 24.94 16.98 16.33
N PRO A 60 24.18 18.10 16.42
CA PRO A 60 24.74 19.41 16.73
C PRO A 60 25.47 19.47 18.09
N LEU A 61 24.99 18.73 19.11
CA LEU A 61 25.66 18.68 20.41
C LEU A 61 27.02 17.99 20.32
N ILE A 62 27.13 16.92 19.54
CA ILE A 62 28.39 16.20 19.34
C ILE A 62 29.39 17.10 18.59
N VAL A 63 28.94 17.76 17.51
CA VAL A 63 29.76 18.69 16.72
C VAL A 63 30.28 19.86 17.57
N GLN A 64 29.49 20.34 18.53
CA GLN A 64 29.88 21.43 19.44
C GLN A 64 30.68 20.95 20.66
N ASP A 65 31.18 19.71 20.64
CA ASP A 65 31.93 19.07 21.75
C ASP A 65 31.15 19.01 23.08
N MET A 66 29.82 18.97 22.97
CA MET A 66 28.87 18.85 24.09
C MET A 66 28.26 17.44 24.16
N ALA A 67 29.02 16.41 23.78
CA ALA A 67 28.53 15.02 23.76
C ALA A 67 28.04 14.53 25.14
N GLY A 68 28.60 15.02 26.25
CA GLY A 68 28.12 14.76 27.61
C GLY A 68 26.68 15.22 27.87
N GLN A 69 26.16 16.17 27.09
CA GLN A 69 24.78 16.65 27.16
C GLN A 69 23.79 15.80 26.34
N VAL A 70 24.27 14.83 25.56
CA VAL A 70 23.39 13.95 24.78
C VAL A 70 22.58 13.06 25.73
N PRO A 71 21.26 13.27 25.86
CA PRO A 71 20.45 12.59 26.88
C PRO A 71 20.47 11.09 26.64
N GLY A 72 20.40 10.30 27.72
CA GLY A 72 20.08 8.88 27.64
C GLY A 72 18.71 8.67 27.01
N VAL A 73 18.48 7.49 26.45
CA VAL A 73 17.17 7.13 25.88
C VAL A 73 16.81 5.72 26.35
N ASP A 74 15.59 5.56 26.84
CA ASP A 74 14.98 4.24 26.97
C ASP A 74 14.48 3.82 25.59
N VAL A 75 15.21 2.90 24.96
CA VAL A 75 15.02 2.49 23.56
C VAL A 75 13.58 2.06 23.30
N GLU A 76 13.04 1.27 24.22
CA GLU A 76 11.73 0.64 24.08
C GLU A 76 10.60 1.67 24.25
N SER A 77 10.69 2.58 25.22
CA SER A 77 9.75 3.70 25.35
C SER A 77 9.83 4.66 24.16
N HIS A 78 11.03 4.95 23.65
CA HIS A 78 11.23 5.80 22.46
C HIS A 78 10.60 5.17 21.22
N ASN A 79 10.79 3.87 21.00
CA ASN A 79 10.17 3.15 19.89
C ASN A 79 8.64 3.23 19.95
N ARG A 80 8.03 2.91 21.10
CA ARG A 80 6.58 3.00 21.27
C ARG A 80 6.03 4.40 21.05
N GLN A 81 6.71 5.44 21.58
CA GLN A 81 6.30 6.83 21.39
C GLN A 81 6.39 7.25 19.92
N SER A 82 7.45 6.81 19.22
CA SER A 82 7.65 7.12 17.80
C SER A 82 6.54 6.53 16.95
N VAL A 83 6.23 5.24 17.12
CA VAL A 83 5.11 4.60 16.41
C VAL A 83 3.77 5.26 16.76
N ALA A 84 3.51 5.50 18.05
CA ALA A 84 2.25 6.13 18.49
C ALA A 84 2.04 7.53 17.91
N ALA A 85 3.12 8.32 17.72
CA ALA A 85 3.04 9.67 17.16
C ALA A 85 2.56 9.72 15.70
N TRP A 86 2.72 8.62 14.95
CA TRP A 86 2.37 8.52 13.54
C TRP A 86 1.18 7.59 13.26
N LYS A 87 0.59 7.00 14.30
CA LYS A 87 -0.48 5.99 14.16
C LYS A 87 -1.64 6.47 13.29
N ASP A 88 -2.14 7.66 13.57
CA ASP A 88 -3.29 8.27 12.89
C ASP A 88 -2.92 9.06 11.63
N ARG A 89 -1.63 9.05 11.24
CA ARG A 89 -1.14 9.69 10.02
C ARG A 89 -1.27 8.75 8.83
N SER A 90 -1.51 9.34 7.67
CA SER A 90 -1.53 8.63 6.39
C SER A 90 -0.12 8.10 6.05
N LEU A 91 -0.06 7.07 5.22
CA LEU A 91 1.21 6.54 4.72
C LEU A 91 2.01 7.64 3.97
N ALA A 92 1.33 8.48 3.18
CA ALA A 92 1.95 9.59 2.47
C ALA A 92 2.61 10.61 3.42
N GLU A 93 1.96 10.96 4.53
CA GLU A 93 2.55 11.83 5.57
C GLU A 93 3.78 11.19 6.22
N VAL A 94 3.76 9.88 6.48
CA VAL A 94 4.91 9.13 7.03
C VAL A 94 6.07 9.14 6.03
N MET A 95 5.82 8.84 4.75
CA MET A 95 6.85 8.84 3.70
C MET A 95 7.49 10.22 3.53
N ALA A 96 6.68 11.29 3.49
CA ALA A 96 7.17 12.66 3.40
C ALA A 96 8.02 13.05 4.62
N ALA A 97 7.61 12.65 5.82
CA ALA A 97 8.36 12.95 7.04
C ALA A 97 9.69 12.18 7.12
N LEU A 98 9.73 10.95 6.61
CA LEU A 98 10.94 10.15 6.47
C LEU A 98 11.96 10.86 5.57
N GLU A 99 11.51 11.34 4.41
CA GLU A 99 12.36 12.08 3.47
C GLU A 99 12.88 13.40 4.09
N VAL A 100 11.99 14.18 4.71
CA VAL A 100 12.37 15.45 5.35
C VAL A 100 13.41 15.24 6.44
N ALA A 101 13.23 14.23 7.30
CA ALA A 101 14.18 13.94 8.36
C ALA A 101 15.55 13.51 7.79
N HIS A 102 15.56 12.68 6.75
CA HIS A 102 16.78 12.25 6.08
C HIS A 102 17.54 13.42 5.44
N LEU A 103 16.84 14.32 4.75
CA LEU A 103 17.43 15.52 4.14
C LEU A 103 18.02 16.47 5.20
N GLN A 104 17.38 16.63 6.36
CA GLN A 104 17.92 17.43 7.45
C GLN A 104 19.22 16.87 8.02
N ILE A 105 19.33 15.54 8.14
CA ILE A 105 20.58 14.89 8.60
C ILE A 105 21.69 15.11 7.58
N ILE A 106 21.40 14.96 6.28
CA ILE A 106 22.35 15.25 5.21
C ILE A 106 22.80 16.72 5.25
N ASP A 107 21.90 17.67 5.47
CA ASP A 107 22.23 19.09 5.56
C ASP A 107 23.20 19.38 6.71
N ILE A 108 22.93 18.83 7.91
CA ILE A 108 23.82 18.98 9.08
C ILE A 108 25.20 18.39 8.76
N LEU A 109 25.27 17.19 8.18
CA LEU A 109 26.54 16.52 7.86
C LEU A 109 27.29 17.17 6.69
N SER A 110 26.59 17.85 5.79
CA SER A 110 27.23 18.60 4.69
C SER A 110 27.97 19.83 5.21
N GLY A 111 27.60 20.33 6.39
CA GLY A 111 28.19 21.51 7.02
C GLY A 111 29.40 21.24 7.92
N ILE A 112 29.78 19.99 8.18
CA ILE A 112 30.92 19.66 9.06
C ILE A 112 32.20 19.36 8.27
N ASP A 113 33.36 19.60 8.87
CA ASP A 113 34.63 19.15 8.32
C ASP A 113 34.70 17.61 8.38
N PHE A 114 35.23 16.97 7.34
CA PHE A 114 35.38 15.53 7.28
C PHE A 114 36.14 14.96 8.48
N THR A 115 37.15 15.67 8.98
CA THR A 115 37.97 15.23 10.12
C THR A 115 37.18 15.16 11.44
N GLU A 116 36.08 15.91 11.57
CA GLU A 116 35.24 15.91 12.78
C GLU A 116 34.48 14.59 12.93
N ILE A 117 34.28 13.81 11.86
CA ILE A 117 33.49 12.57 11.97
C ILE A 117 34.18 11.50 12.84
N ASP A 118 35.51 11.55 12.89
CA ASP A 118 36.39 10.64 13.66
C ASP A 118 36.87 11.26 14.97
N ARG A 119 36.50 12.51 15.25
CA ARG A 119 36.84 13.16 16.52
C ARG A 119 36.20 12.39 17.67
N ARG A 120 37.03 12.12 18.68
CA ARG A 120 36.61 11.43 19.90
C ARG A 120 35.96 12.43 20.84
N HIS A 121 34.74 12.14 21.26
CA HIS A 121 34.02 12.93 22.25
C HIS A 121 33.73 12.08 23.49
N ASP A 122 33.85 12.69 24.67
CA ASP A 122 33.41 12.05 25.91
C ASP A 122 31.90 12.24 26.09
N ARG A 123 31.19 11.12 26.22
CA ARG A 123 29.78 11.07 26.59
C ARG A 123 29.64 10.31 27.90
N ASN A 124 29.96 10.96 29.01
CA ASN A 124 29.82 10.43 30.36
C ASN A 124 30.56 9.08 30.50
N ASP A 125 31.90 9.13 30.39
CA ASP A 125 32.82 7.97 30.46
C ASP A 125 32.76 6.98 29.28
N ARG A 126 31.95 7.27 28.26
CA ARG A 126 31.94 6.56 26.98
C ARG A 126 32.48 7.44 25.87
N VAL A 127 33.56 7.00 25.24
CA VAL A 127 34.07 7.64 24.03
C VAL A 127 33.18 7.28 22.84
N ILE A 128 32.73 8.30 22.11
CA ILE A 128 31.97 8.16 20.86
C ILE A 128 32.61 8.98 19.73
N THR A 129 32.23 8.67 18.49
CA THR A 129 32.52 9.46 17.29
C THR A 129 31.23 9.63 16.49
N ILE A 130 31.13 10.65 15.64
CA ILE A 130 29.96 10.79 14.74
C ILE A 130 29.88 9.59 13.81
N ARG A 131 31.02 9.07 13.32
CA ARG A 131 31.09 7.85 12.50
C ARG A 131 30.38 6.67 13.17
N SER A 132 30.86 6.26 14.34
CA SER A 132 30.44 5.00 14.95
C SER A 132 29.13 5.09 15.73
N TYR A 133 28.74 6.29 16.18
CA TYR A 133 27.56 6.48 17.03
C TYR A 133 26.34 7.01 16.26
N VAL A 134 26.56 7.64 15.11
CA VAL A 134 25.49 8.18 14.26
C VAL A 134 25.49 7.49 12.90
N ILE A 135 26.54 7.69 12.10
CA ILE A 135 26.56 7.30 10.68
C ILE A 135 26.39 5.79 10.51
N GLU A 136 27.26 4.99 11.12
CA GLU A 136 27.23 3.52 10.98
C GLU A 136 25.97 2.92 11.60
N VAL A 137 25.53 3.44 12.75
CA VAL A 137 24.30 2.97 13.42
C VAL A 137 23.08 3.20 12.55
N MET A 138 22.92 4.39 11.97
CA MET A 138 21.79 4.69 11.10
C MET A 138 21.76 3.79 9.86
N VAL A 139 22.89 3.68 9.16
CA VAL A 139 22.96 2.90 7.91
C VAL A 139 22.68 1.43 8.17
N GLU A 140 23.29 0.84 9.20
CA GLU A 140 23.04 -0.58 9.49
C GLU A 140 21.65 -0.83 10.04
N HIS A 141 21.05 0.13 10.74
CA HIS A 141 19.67 0.04 11.20
C HIS A 141 18.67 0.01 10.04
N GLU A 142 18.81 0.92 9.07
CA GLU A 142 17.95 0.94 7.88
C GLU A 142 18.14 -0.33 7.02
N ARG A 143 19.40 -0.77 6.84
CA ARG A 143 19.70 -2.01 6.11
C ARG A 143 19.18 -3.26 6.81
N HIS A 144 19.19 -3.28 8.13
CA HIS A 144 18.62 -4.38 8.90
C HIS A 144 17.12 -4.50 8.65
N HIS A 145 16.38 -3.40 8.76
CA HIS A 145 14.95 -3.39 8.46
C HIS A 145 14.64 -3.68 6.99
N ALA A 146 15.47 -3.19 6.06
CA ALA A 146 15.34 -3.56 4.65
C ALA A 146 15.42 -5.08 4.45
N ALA A 147 16.39 -5.74 5.10
CA ALA A 147 16.53 -7.20 5.02
C ALA A 147 15.35 -7.95 5.65
N GLU A 148 14.79 -7.45 6.76
CA GLU A 148 13.59 -8.01 7.39
C GLU A 148 12.37 -7.90 6.48
N ILE A 149 12.16 -6.73 5.86
CA ILE A 149 11.06 -6.48 4.92
C ILE A 149 11.20 -7.37 3.69
N GLU A 150 12.41 -7.54 3.14
CA GLU A 150 12.66 -8.44 2.01
C GLU A 150 12.32 -9.91 2.33
N LEU A 151 12.73 -10.39 3.51
CA LEU A 151 12.39 -11.74 3.95
C LEU A 151 10.88 -11.92 4.14
N TRP A 152 10.22 -10.93 4.75
CA TRP A 152 8.78 -10.91 4.95
C TRP A 152 8.02 -10.91 3.62
N ARG A 153 8.39 -10.03 2.69
CA ARG A 153 7.77 -9.93 1.36
C ARG A 153 7.90 -11.25 0.62
N LYS A 154 9.09 -11.86 0.63
CA LYS A 154 9.31 -13.17 0.02
C LYS A 154 8.42 -14.25 0.65
N ALA A 155 8.20 -14.22 1.96
CA ALA A 155 7.31 -15.14 2.64
C ALA A 155 5.85 -14.94 2.19
N LEU A 156 5.38 -13.69 2.06
CA LEU A 156 4.04 -13.38 1.53
C LEU A 156 3.88 -13.90 0.09
N GLU A 157 4.85 -13.63 -0.77
CA GLU A 157 4.82 -14.08 -2.16
C GLU A 157 4.87 -15.61 -2.29
N LEU A 158 5.49 -16.32 -1.35
CA LEU A 158 5.48 -17.79 -1.28
C LEU A 158 4.16 -18.34 -0.75
N ALA A 159 3.43 -17.57 0.06
CA ALA A 159 2.15 -17.96 0.64
C ALA A 159 0.96 -17.79 -0.32
N ILE A 160 1.15 -17.10 -1.47
CA ILE A 160 0.13 -16.98 -2.50
C ILE A 160 -0.28 -18.38 -3.00
N ASP A 161 -1.56 -18.71 -2.82
CA ASP A 161 -2.21 -19.91 -3.35
C ASP A 161 -3.16 -19.52 -4.50
N PRO A 162 -2.74 -19.68 -5.77
CA PRO A 162 -3.57 -19.40 -6.94
C PRO A 162 -4.93 -20.09 -6.94
N ALA A 163 -5.01 -21.31 -6.42
CA ALA A 163 -6.27 -22.07 -6.41
C ALA A 163 -7.25 -21.52 -5.38
N ALA A 164 -6.74 -21.08 -4.22
CA ALA A 164 -7.56 -20.41 -3.21
C ALA A 164 -8.07 -19.05 -3.73
N VAL A 165 -7.20 -18.23 -4.34
CA VAL A 165 -7.58 -16.92 -4.89
C VAL A 165 -8.69 -17.07 -5.95
N ARG A 166 -8.55 -18.01 -6.90
CA ARG A 166 -9.60 -18.31 -7.89
C ARG A 166 -10.91 -18.72 -7.23
N ARG A 167 -10.84 -19.65 -6.28
CA ARG A 167 -12.04 -20.15 -5.60
C ARG A 167 -12.77 -19.04 -4.85
N THR A 168 -12.05 -18.11 -4.22
CA THR A 168 -12.64 -16.95 -3.57
C THR A 168 -13.41 -16.09 -4.58
N LEU A 169 -12.79 -15.71 -5.69
CA LEU A 169 -13.48 -14.94 -6.74
C LEU A 169 -14.70 -15.68 -7.31
N GLU A 170 -14.54 -16.95 -7.66
CA GLU A 170 -15.62 -17.79 -8.20
C GLU A 170 -16.80 -17.87 -7.23
N GLN A 171 -16.53 -18.05 -5.92
CA GLN A 171 -17.57 -18.13 -4.91
C GLN A 171 -18.29 -16.79 -4.70
N SER A 172 -17.55 -15.68 -4.64
CA SER A 172 -18.13 -14.34 -4.47
C SER A 172 -19.01 -13.96 -5.68
N ARG A 173 -18.53 -14.22 -6.90
CA ARG A 173 -19.34 -14.08 -8.12
C ARG A 173 -20.57 -14.97 -8.11
N ALA A 174 -20.42 -16.26 -7.77
CA ALA A 174 -21.55 -17.18 -7.74
C ALA A 174 -22.62 -16.75 -6.74
N ASN A 175 -22.23 -16.29 -5.56
CA ASN A 175 -23.13 -15.75 -4.54
C ASN A 175 -23.88 -14.51 -5.05
N PHE A 176 -23.15 -13.57 -5.65
CA PHE A 176 -23.73 -12.35 -6.20
C PHE A 176 -24.72 -12.67 -7.32
N MET A 177 -24.32 -13.50 -8.28
CA MET A 177 -25.14 -13.86 -9.45
C MET A 177 -26.36 -14.70 -9.06
N ASP A 178 -26.25 -15.59 -8.07
CA ASP A 178 -27.41 -16.33 -7.54
C ASP A 178 -28.45 -15.39 -6.97
N LEU A 179 -28.06 -14.43 -6.11
CA LEU A 179 -29.00 -13.43 -5.59
C LEU A 179 -29.57 -12.54 -6.69
N LEU A 180 -28.73 -12.11 -7.63
CA LEU A 180 -29.14 -11.28 -8.76
C LEU A 180 -30.20 -11.98 -9.61
N SER A 181 -30.04 -13.28 -9.86
CA SER A 181 -30.95 -14.10 -10.67
C SER A 181 -32.33 -14.31 -10.04
N ARG A 182 -32.44 -14.21 -8.71
CA ARG A 182 -33.70 -14.38 -7.96
C ARG A 182 -34.59 -13.15 -7.99
N LEU A 183 -34.03 -11.99 -8.34
CA LEU A 183 -34.76 -10.74 -8.40
C LEU A 183 -35.46 -10.61 -9.77
N ASN A 184 -36.76 -10.29 -9.73
CA ASN A 184 -37.59 -10.19 -10.93
C ASN A 184 -37.07 -9.12 -11.91
N GLN A 185 -36.73 -9.54 -13.14
CA GLN A 185 -36.23 -8.68 -14.22
C GLN A 185 -37.21 -7.56 -14.60
N ALA A 186 -38.52 -7.75 -14.40
CA ALA A 186 -39.54 -6.75 -14.76
C ALA A 186 -39.47 -5.46 -13.92
N ASP A 187 -38.83 -5.50 -12.74
CA ASP A 187 -38.65 -4.34 -11.84
C ASP A 187 -37.19 -3.87 -11.76
N GLY A 188 -36.28 -4.45 -12.53
CA GLY A 188 -34.83 -4.20 -12.43
C GLY A 188 -34.42 -2.74 -12.68
N MET A 189 -35.36 -1.91 -13.14
CA MET A 189 -35.20 -0.50 -13.45
C MET A 189 -35.75 0.45 -12.37
N ASP A 190 -36.31 -0.05 -11.26
CA ASP A 190 -36.75 0.80 -10.14
C ASP A 190 -35.54 1.50 -9.48
N LYS A 191 -35.41 2.81 -9.70
CA LYS A 191 -34.32 3.66 -9.19
C LYS A 191 -34.31 3.82 -7.66
N THR A 192 -35.23 3.19 -6.93
CA THR A 192 -35.29 3.24 -5.47
C THR A 192 -34.99 1.90 -4.80
N ALA A 193 -34.59 0.90 -5.59
CA ALA A 193 -34.30 -0.43 -5.11
C ALA A 193 -33.13 -0.45 -4.10
N ILE A 194 -32.04 0.25 -4.43
CA ILE A 194 -30.79 0.29 -3.64
C ILE A 194 -30.42 1.77 -3.43
N GLY A 195 -31.01 2.38 -2.41
CA GLY A 195 -30.87 3.83 -2.20
C GLY A 195 -31.48 4.60 -3.38
N THR A 196 -30.63 5.22 -4.20
CA THR A 196 -31.00 5.96 -5.42
C THR A 196 -30.71 5.18 -6.71
N TRP A 197 -30.29 3.93 -6.59
CA TRP A 197 -29.93 3.06 -7.71
C TRP A 197 -30.97 1.98 -7.93
N SER A 198 -31.11 1.59 -9.20
CA SER A 198 -31.83 0.38 -9.59
C SER A 198 -30.93 -0.84 -9.57
N LEU A 199 -31.53 -2.03 -9.66
CA LEU A 199 -30.78 -3.27 -9.80
C LEU A 199 -29.89 -3.26 -11.05
N SER A 200 -30.40 -2.67 -12.14
CA SER A 200 -29.66 -2.48 -13.39
C SER A 200 -28.45 -1.56 -13.23
N ASP A 201 -28.56 -0.50 -12.42
CA ASP A 201 -27.43 0.38 -12.13
C ASP A 201 -26.35 -0.35 -11.32
N LEU A 202 -26.74 -1.14 -10.32
CA LEU A 202 -25.80 -1.97 -9.57
C LEU A 202 -25.06 -2.97 -10.48
N ALA A 203 -25.79 -3.71 -11.33
CA ALA A 203 -25.17 -4.64 -12.26
C ALA A 203 -24.20 -3.94 -13.22
N GLY A 204 -24.58 -2.76 -13.73
CA GLY A 204 -23.72 -1.93 -14.58
C GLY A 204 -22.47 -1.43 -13.84
N HIS A 205 -22.62 -0.97 -12.60
CA HIS A 205 -21.51 -0.52 -11.76
C HIS A 205 -20.50 -1.64 -11.49
N VAL A 206 -20.97 -2.83 -11.11
CA VAL A 206 -20.09 -3.99 -10.90
C VAL A 206 -19.41 -4.40 -12.21
N ALA A 207 -20.11 -4.33 -13.35
CA ALA A 207 -19.51 -4.58 -14.66
C ALA A 207 -18.38 -3.60 -14.99
N ASP A 208 -18.57 -2.30 -14.73
CA ASP A 208 -17.57 -1.27 -15.01
C ASP A 208 -16.32 -1.43 -14.15
N TRP A 209 -16.50 -1.67 -12.85
CA TRP A 209 -15.38 -1.90 -11.93
C TRP A 209 -14.65 -3.19 -12.24
N GLU A 210 -15.36 -4.27 -12.54
CA GLU A 210 -14.71 -5.50 -12.92
C GLU A 210 -13.92 -5.34 -14.22
N GLN A 211 -14.47 -4.69 -15.25
CA GLN A 211 -13.72 -4.42 -16.47
C GLN A 211 -12.47 -3.59 -16.20
N ARG A 212 -12.58 -2.59 -15.31
CA ARG A 212 -11.44 -1.76 -14.90
C ARG A 212 -10.34 -2.56 -14.19
N ILE A 213 -10.73 -3.50 -13.33
CA ILE A 213 -9.81 -4.45 -12.67
C ILE A 213 -9.18 -5.39 -13.69
N VAL A 214 -9.97 -5.92 -14.64
CA VAL A 214 -9.48 -6.77 -15.74
C VAL A 214 -8.42 -6.05 -16.57
N ASP A 215 -8.66 -4.79 -16.93
CA ASP A 215 -7.71 -3.98 -17.71
C ASP A 215 -6.41 -3.75 -16.93
N ALA A 216 -6.49 -3.46 -15.63
CA ALA A 216 -5.31 -3.32 -14.77
C ALA A 216 -4.56 -4.66 -14.64
N ALA A 217 -5.27 -5.77 -14.45
CA ALA A 217 -4.68 -7.09 -14.36
C ALA A 217 -3.99 -7.50 -15.67
N TYR A 218 -4.56 -7.16 -16.83
CA TYR A 218 -3.91 -7.35 -18.13
C TYR A 218 -2.64 -6.50 -18.28
N HIS A 219 -2.63 -5.26 -17.79
CA HIS A 219 -1.43 -4.41 -17.80
C HIS A 219 -0.32 -4.99 -16.89
N ILE A 220 -0.67 -5.47 -15.70
CA ILE A 220 0.31 -6.10 -14.80
C ILE A 220 0.86 -7.40 -15.43
N TYR A 221 0.01 -8.18 -16.09
CA TYR A 221 0.42 -9.40 -16.80
C TYR A 221 1.27 -9.11 -18.05
N ASP A 222 0.93 -8.07 -18.81
CA ASP A 222 1.61 -7.63 -20.04
C ASP A 222 1.79 -6.11 -20.04
N PRO A 223 2.95 -5.60 -19.57
CA PRO A 223 3.21 -4.17 -19.48
C PRO A 223 3.24 -3.43 -20.83
N ALA A 224 3.19 -4.13 -21.97
CA ALA A 224 3.00 -3.51 -23.28
C ALA A 224 1.57 -2.96 -23.47
N ARG A 225 0.61 -3.41 -22.64
CA ARG A 225 -0.75 -2.87 -22.62
C ARG A 225 -0.81 -1.53 -21.88
N PRO A 226 -1.74 -0.64 -22.26
CA PRO A 226 -1.89 0.64 -21.56
C PRO A 226 -2.21 0.44 -20.08
N GLN A 227 -1.59 1.25 -19.22
CA GLN A 227 -1.97 1.35 -17.82
C GLN A 227 -3.38 1.95 -17.70
N VAL A 228 -4.19 1.42 -16.78
CA VAL A 228 -5.45 2.03 -16.40
C VAL A 228 -5.15 3.32 -15.63
N PRO A 229 -5.60 4.51 -16.08
CA PRO A 229 -5.31 5.76 -15.38
C PRO A 229 -5.90 5.68 -13.95
N PRO A 230 -5.11 5.86 -12.88
CA PRO A 230 -5.62 5.78 -11.52
C PRO A 230 -6.62 6.92 -11.27
N LEU A 231 -7.61 6.64 -10.43
CA LEU A 231 -8.41 7.71 -9.81
C LEU A 231 -7.52 8.39 -8.76
N SER A 232 -7.67 9.68 -8.50
CA SER A 232 -6.74 10.39 -7.60
C SER A 232 -7.23 10.42 -6.14
N ASN A 233 -8.52 10.23 -5.89
CA ASN A 233 -9.12 10.19 -4.54
C ASN A 233 -10.56 9.66 -4.58
N SER A 234 -11.20 9.56 -3.41
CA SER A 234 -12.58 9.09 -3.27
C SER A 234 -13.64 10.02 -3.89
N SER A 235 -13.36 11.31 -4.05
CA SER A 235 -14.25 12.23 -4.78
C SER A 235 -14.27 11.87 -6.26
N GLU A 236 -13.10 11.60 -6.86
CA GLU A 236 -13.03 11.17 -8.26
C GLU A 236 -13.65 9.79 -8.47
N GLU A 237 -13.59 8.91 -7.48
CA GLU A 237 -14.30 7.63 -7.51
C GLU A 237 -15.82 7.82 -7.55
N ALA A 238 -16.35 8.72 -6.70
CA ALA A 238 -17.77 9.08 -6.72
C ALA A 238 -18.16 9.71 -8.06
N ASP A 239 -17.37 10.66 -8.57
CA ASP A 239 -17.58 11.28 -9.87
C ASP A 239 -17.56 10.23 -10.99
N TRP A 240 -16.65 9.26 -10.92
CA TRP A 240 -16.57 8.17 -11.90
C TRP A 240 -17.81 7.27 -11.85
N ASN A 241 -18.27 6.89 -10.65
CA ASN A 241 -19.49 6.11 -10.46
C ASN A 241 -20.71 6.85 -11.06
N GLU A 242 -20.84 8.15 -10.83
CA GLU A 242 -21.90 8.97 -11.42
C GLU A 242 -21.81 9.06 -12.95
N ILE A 243 -20.60 9.28 -13.49
CA ILE A 243 -20.34 9.33 -14.93
C ILE A 243 -20.72 8.00 -15.59
N MET A 244 -20.33 6.88 -15.00
CA MET A 244 -20.61 5.55 -15.54
C MET A 244 -22.09 5.21 -15.46
N ALA A 245 -22.76 5.51 -14.34
CA ALA A 245 -24.21 5.38 -14.21
C ALA A 245 -24.95 6.23 -15.28
N ALA A 246 -24.51 7.47 -15.51
CA ALA A 246 -25.09 8.35 -16.54
C ALA A 246 -24.89 7.80 -17.96
N LYS A 247 -23.72 7.24 -18.28
CA LYS A 247 -23.46 6.56 -19.57
C LYS A 247 -24.37 5.34 -19.78
N ARG A 248 -24.73 4.65 -18.70
CA ARG A 248 -25.60 3.47 -18.71
C ARG A 248 -27.09 3.80 -18.59
N ALA A 249 -27.48 5.05 -18.40
CA ALA A 249 -28.87 5.44 -18.14
C ALA A 249 -29.87 5.03 -19.24
N GLY A 250 -29.41 4.84 -20.48
CA GLY A 250 -30.24 4.37 -21.60
C GLY A 250 -30.25 2.85 -21.81
N LYS A 251 -29.41 2.09 -21.08
CA LYS A 251 -29.31 0.64 -21.21
C LYS A 251 -30.46 -0.07 -20.49
N SER A 252 -30.90 -1.16 -21.07
CA SER A 252 -31.81 -2.12 -20.44
C SER A 252 -31.10 -2.93 -19.35
N TRP A 253 -31.90 -3.54 -18.48
CA TRP A 253 -31.44 -4.56 -17.54
C TRP A 253 -30.59 -5.65 -18.21
N GLN A 254 -31.06 -6.16 -19.35
CA GLN A 254 -30.39 -7.25 -20.08
C GLN A 254 -29.01 -6.82 -20.57
N GLU A 255 -28.87 -5.61 -21.11
CA GLU A 255 -27.57 -5.09 -21.57
C GLU A 255 -26.56 -4.94 -20.42
N ASN A 256 -26.98 -4.38 -19.27
CA ASN A 256 -26.07 -4.26 -18.11
C ASN A 256 -25.71 -5.63 -17.50
N TYR A 257 -26.65 -6.58 -17.50
CA TYR A 257 -26.40 -7.95 -17.07
C TYR A 257 -25.41 -8.68 -17.99
N GLU A 258 -25.57 -8.55 -19.31
CA GLU A 258 -24.64 -9.10 -20.30
C GLU A 258 -23.25 -8.46 -20.21
N ASP A 259 -23.16 -7.15 -19.99
CA ASP A 259 -21.88 -6.47 -19.77
C ASP A 259 -21.13 -7.03 -18.54
N LEU A 260 -21.83 -7.31 -17.45
CA LEU A 260 -21.24 -7.94 -16.27
C LEU A 260 -20.71 -9.33 -16.61
N GLN A 261 -21.49 -10.14 -17.34
CA GLN A 261 -21.05 -11.48 -17.77
C GLN A 261 -19.84 -11.41 -18.70
N HIS A 262 -19.77 -10.42 -19.59
CA HIS A 262 -18.62 -10.22 -20.46
C HIS A 262 -17.36 -9.84 -19.67
N ALA A 263 -17.48 -8.96 -18.66
CA ALA A 263 -16.36 -8.62 -17.78
C ALA A 263 -15.86 -9.87 -17.00
N GLN A 264 -16.78 -10.70 -16.50
CA GLN A 264 -16.47 -11.96 -15.83
C GLN A 264 -15.71 -12.92 -16.74
N GLN A 265 -16.18 -13.11 -17.98
CA GLN A 265 -15.51 -13.94 -18.98
C GLN A 265 -14.13 -13.40 -19.35
N ALA A 266 -13.95 -12.08 -19.43
CA ALA A 266 -12.66 -11.47 -19.71
C ALA A 266 -11.64 -11.73 -18.59
N MET A 267 -12.09 -11.68 -17.33
CA MET A 267 -11.29 -12.11 -16.18
C MET A 267 -10.95 -13.59 -16.26
N ASP A 268 -11.94 -14.47 -16.50
CA ASP A 268 -11.72 -15.92 -16.58
C ASP A 268 -10.71 -16.28 -17.67
N HIS A 269 -10.78 -15.58 -18.82
CA HIS A 269 -9.80 -15.72 -19.90
C HIS A 269 -8.38 -15.35 -19.44
N LEU A 270 -8.22 -14.23 -18.73
CA LEU A 270 -6.93 -13.85 -18.14
C LEU A 270 -6.45 -14.92 -17.17
N LEU A 271 -7.29 -15.29 -16.20
CA LEU A 271 -6.94 -16.27 -15.18
C LEU A 271 -6.49 -17.58 -15.83
N ASN A 272 -7.22 -18.09 -16.81
CA ASN A 272 -6.84 -19.32 -17.53
C ASN A 272 -5.50 -19.26 -18.27
N ALA A 273 -4.99 -18.06 -18.58
CA ALA A 273 -3.67 -17.88 -19.18
C ALA A 273 -2.53 -17.81 -18.14
N LEU A 274 -2.82 -17.47 -16.88
CA LEU A 274 -1.79 -17.27 -15.84
C LEU A 274 -1.07 -18.56 -15.45
N LYS A 275 0.25 -18.51 -15.44
CA LYS A 275 1.15 -19.52 -14.87
C LYS A 275 1.33 -19.27 -13.37
N PRO A 276 1.81 -20.26 -12.58
CA PRO A 276 1.99 -20.11 -11.14
C PRO A 276 2.84 -18.90 -10.72
N GLY A 277 3.87 -18.53 -11.49
CA GLY A 277 4.70 -17.36 -11.21
C GLY A 277 4.01 -16.02 -11.49
N ASP A 278 3.03 -16.00 -12.39
CA ASP A 278 2.42 -14.76 -12.87
C ASP A 278 1.56 -14.11 -11.78
N TRP A 279 1.00 -14.89 -10.85
CA TRP A 279 0.23 -14.41 -9.69
C TRP A 279 1.00 -13.44 -8.78
N LYS A 280 2.34 -13.46 -8.87
CA LYS A 280 3.25 -12.63 -8.09
C LYS A 280 3.69 -11.37 -8.83
N LEU A 281 3.33 -11.23 -10.10
CA LEU A 281 3.63 -10.02 -10.87
C LEU A 281 3.00 -8.83 -10.17
N ARG A 282 3.76 -7.75 -10.07
CA ARG A 282 3.37 -6.53 -9.39
C ARG A 282 3.17 -5.41 -10.40
N GLY A 283 2.21 -4.54 -10.14
CA GLY A 283 2.04 -3.32 -10.89
C GLY A 283 0.87 -2.48 -10.38
N PRO A 284 0.56 -1.38 -11.07
CA PRO A 284 -0.36 -0.37 -10.59
C PRO A 284 -1.80 -0.89 -10.55
N TYR A 285 -2.51 -0.55 -9.48
CA TYR A 285 -3.92 -0.82 -9.33
C TYR A 285 -4.78 0.32 -9.93
N PRO A 286 -6.07 0.07 -10.20
CA PRO A 286 -6.94 1.08 -10.82
C PRO A 286 -7.47 2.16 -9.85
N TRP A 287 -7.06 2.17 -8.59
CA TRP A 287 -7.44 3.15 -7.56
C TRP A 287 -6.24 4.02 -7.14
N PRO A 288 -6.43 5.08 -6.32
CA PRO A 288 -5.40 6.08 -6.08
C PRO A 288 -4.13 5.54 -5.40
N ASP A 289 -2.99 5.92 -5.97
CA ASP A 289 -1.65 5.76 -5.39
C ASP A 289 -1.41 4.36 -4.79
N ASP A 290 -1.82 3.32 -5.51
CA ASP A 290 -1.68 1.94 -5.05
C ASP A 290 -1.26 0.99 -6.17
N GLN A 291 -0.69 -0.13 -5.76
CA GLN A 291 -0.10 -1.15 -6.61
C GLN A 291 0.00 -2.45 -5.83
N GLY A 292 0.37 -3.54 -6.47
CA GLY A 292 0.66 -4.77 -5.75
C GLY A 292 0.54 -5.97 -6.66
N THR A 293 0.39 -7.15 -6.06
CA THR A 293 0.41 -8.40 -6.82
C THR A 293 -0.88 -8.62 -7.62
N LEU A 294 -0.79 -9.33 -8.75
CA LEU A 294 -1.96 -9.85 -9.44
C LEU A 294 -2.88 -10.63 -8.50
N ALA A 295 -2.33 -11.48 -7.64
CA ALA A 295 -3.13 -12.24 -6.68
C ALA A 295 -4.00 -11.35 -5.79
N GLU A 296 -3.43 -10.28 -5.23
CA GLU A 296 -4.17 -9.36 -4.37
C GLU A 296 -5.21 -8.55 -5.15
N LEU A 297 -4.91 -8.06 -6.37
CA LEU A 297 -5.90 -7.40 -7.23
C LEU A 297 -7.13 -8.29 -7.48
N ILE A 298 -6.91 -9.59 -7.70
CA ILE A 298 -7.99 -10.56 -7.90
C ILE A 298 -8.79 -10.82 -6.61
N VAL A 299 -8.13 -10.81 -5.45
CA VAL A 299 -8.84 -10.89 -4.16
C VAL A 299 -9.71 -9.65 -3.96
N GLN A 300 -9.20 -8.45 -4.25
CA GLN A 300 -9.99 -7.22 -4.14
C GLN A 300 -11.17 -7.19 -5.11
N ALA A 301 -11.04 -7.79 -6.29
CA ALA A 301 -12.17 -8.00 -7.19
C ALA A 301 -13.27 -8.86 -6.54
N ALA A 302 -12.89 -9.91 -5.80
CA ALA A 302 -13.85 -10.73 -5.05
C ALA A 302 -14.49 -9.96 -3.89
N GLU A 303 -13.71 -9.17 -3.15
CA GLU A 303 -14.19 -8.32 -2.06
C GLU A 303 -15.25 -7.31 -2.55
N HIS A 304 -15.06 -6.72 -3.75
CA HIS A 304 -16.05 -5.81 -4.34
C HIS A 304 -17.43 -6.45 -4.56
N TYR A 305 -17.49 -7.73 -4.95
CA TYR A 305 -18.78 -8.45 -4.99
C TYR A 305 -19.38 -8.62 -3.61
N GLU A 306 -18.56 -8.95 -2.60
CA GLU A 306 -19.01 -9.16 -1.22
C GLU A 306 -19.58 -7.87 -0.62
N ASP A 307 -19.01 -6.71 -0.92
CA ASP A 307 -19.49 -5.40 -0.47
C ASP A 307 -20.93 -5.11 -0.91
N HIS A 308 -21.35 -5.65 -2.07
CA HIS A 308 -22.69 -5.47 -2.62
C HIS A 308 -23.69 -6.60 -2.26
N LEU A 309 -23.24 -7.69 -1.64
CA LEU A 309 -24.16 -8.76 -1.21
C LEU A 309 -25.21 -8.28 -0.19
N PRO A 310 -24.91 -7.40 0.80
CA PRO A 310 -25.92 -6.88 1.71
C PRO A 310 -27.09 -6.20 0.99
N ASP A 311 -26.81 -5.42 -0.05
CA ASP A 311 -27.85 -4.72 -0.83
C ASP A 311 -28.79 -5.70 -1.53
N LEU A 312 -28.22 -6.72 -2.19
CA LEU A 312 -28.99 -7.77 -2.84
C LEU A 312 -29.81 -8.61 -1.84
N LYS A 313 -29.21 -8.99 -0.71
CA LYS A 313 -29.90 -9.75 0.36
C LYS A 313 -31.11 -8.97 0.90
N ASN A 314 -30.93 -7.67 1.15
CA ASN A 314 -31.99 -6.78 1.61
C ASN A 314 -33.14 -6.68 0.59
N LEU A 315 -32.81 -6.60 -0.70
CA LEU A 315 -33.81 -6.58 -1.77
C LEU A 315 -34.59 -7.88 -1.87
N VAL A 316 -33.92 -9.04 -1.83
CA VAL A 316 -34.56 -10.36 -1.88
C VAL A 316 -35.52 -10.51 -0.69
N ALA A 317 -35.10 -10.09 0.50
CA ALA A 317 -35.93 -10.15 1.70
C ALA A 317 -37.21 -9.28 1.58
N LYS A 318 -37.10 -8.05 1.06
CA LYS A 318 -38.25 -7.15 0.86
C LYS A 318 -39.28 -7.67 -0.14
N LYS A 319 -38.87 -8.44 -1.15
CA LYS A 319 -39.78 -9.02 -2.16
C LYS A 319 -40.39 -10.35 -1.73
N GLY A 320 -39.77 -11.05 -0.77
CA GLY A 320 -40.27 -12.30 -0.21
C GLY A 320 -41.25 -12.12 0.96
N SER A 321 -41.37 -10.91 1.50
CA SER A 321 -42.33 -10.49 2.54
C SER A 321 -43.59 -9.89 1.95
#